data_AF-A0A2E0VGT2-F1
#
_entry.id   AF-A0A2E0VGT2-F1
#
_cell.length_a   1.000
_cell.length_b   1.000
_cell.length_c   1.000
_cell.angle_alpha   90.00
_cell.angle_beta   90.00
_cell.angle_gamma   90.00
#
_symmetry.space_group_name_H-M   'P 1'
#
loop_
_entity.id
_entity.type
_entity.pdbx_description
1 polymer ?
#
loop_
_entity_poly.entity_id
_entity_poly.type
_entity_poly.pdbx_seq_one_letter_code
_entity_poly.pdbx_strand_id
1 'polypeptide(L)'
;MKTFRPSMYGSEQLLLREWLVSQRKAAKLTQRQLADKLQVVRSLVGKVESGERRLDVVEFVHYCRAMGAEPTEFFTFLKQQPSDEAGSTGS
;
A
#
# COMPACT_ATOMS: atom_id res chain seq x y z
N MET A 1 -5.92 -0.79 26.27
CA MET A 1 -4.59 -1.10 25.67
C MET A 1 -4.80 -1.20 24.17
N LYS A 2 -4.30 -0.23 23.38
CA LYS A 2 -4.43 -0.30 21.91
C LYS A 2 -3.65 -1.52 21.40
N THR A 3 -4.28 -2.36 20.60
CA THR A 3 -3.58 -3.48 19.96
C THR A 3 -2.49 -2.92 19.06
N PHE A 4 -1.21 -3.23 19.34
CA PHE A 4 -0.06 -2.77 18.53
C PHE A 4 -0.14 -3.24 17.06
N ARG A 5 -0.97 -4.25 16.80
CA ARG A 5 -1.51 -4.53 15.47
C ARG A 5 -2.97 -4.06 15.42
N PRO A 6 -3.26 -2.83 14.95
CA PRO A 6 -4.59 -2.52 14.46
C PRO A 6 -4.98 -3.63 13.48
N SER A 7 -6.26 -4.02 13.50
CA SER A 7 -6.78 -5.19 12.80
C SER A 7 -6.36 -5.19 11.33
N MET A 8 -6.49 -6.32 10.64
CA MET A 8 -6.12 -6.41 9.22
C MET A 8 -6.86 -5.45 8.28
N TYR A 9 -7.79 -4.64 8.84
CA TYR A 9 -8.56 -3.58 8.23
C TYR A 9 -8.20 -2.17 8.74
N GLY A 10 -7.03 -1.98 9.36
CA GLY A 10 -6.54 -0.64 9.73
C GLY A 10 -6.57 0.29 8.52
N SER A 11 -7.11 1.48 8.69
CA SER A 11 -7.30 2.48 7.64
C SER A 11 -6.00 2.72 6.87
N GLU A 12 -4.84 2.63 7.52
CA GLU A 12 -3.52 2.81 6.92
C GLU A 12 -3.11 1.70 5.94
N GLN A 13 -3.49 0.45 6.20
CA GLN A 13 -3.23 -0.66 5.26
C GLN A 13 -4.09 -0.55 4.01
N LEU A 14 -5.34 -0.11 4.16
CA LEU A 14 -6.20 0.20 3.01
C LEU A 14 -5.60 1.34 2.19
N LEU A 15 -5.19 2.42 2.86
CA LEU A 15 -4.52 3.57 2.23
C LEU A 15 -3.26 3.17 1.45
N LEU A 16 -2.41 2.31 2.02
CA LEU A 16 -1.24 1.78 1.31
C LEU A 16 -1.62 1.05 0.03
N ARG A 17 -2.62 0.16 0.11
CA ARG A 17 -3.05 -0.61 -1.06
C ARG A 17 -3.63 0.29 -2.15
N GLU A 18 -4.52 1.20 -1.79
CA GLU A 18 -5.12 2.15 -2.73
C GLU A 18 -4.06 3.04 -3.38
N TRP A 19 -3.09 3.49 -2.59
CA TRP A 19 -1.95 4.25 -3.09
C TRP A 19 -1.11 3.42 -4.07
N LEU A 20 -0.75 2.17 -3.75
CA LEU A 20 0.01 1.31 -4.67
C LEU A 20 -0.74 1.06 -5.99
N VAL A 21 -2.06 0.83 -5.92
CA VAL A 21 -2.90 0.67 -7.12
C VAL A 21 -2.92 1.94 -7.96
N SER A 22 -3.01 3.11 -7.32
CA SER A 22 -3.04 4.40 -8.03
C SER A 22 -1.70 4.67 -8.71
N GLN A 23 -0.57 4.41 -8.04
CA GLN A 23 0.77 4.54 -8.62
C GLN A 23 0.95 3.62 -9.84
N ARG A 24 0.54 2.35 -9.77
CA ARG A 24 0.61 1.44 -10.92
C ARG A 24 -0.19 1.97 -12.12
N LYS A 25 -1.40 2.47 -11.86
CA LYS A 25 -2.27 3.05 -12.91
C LYS A 25 -1.67 4.32 -13.50
N ALA A 26 -1.09 5.20 -12.68
CA ALA A 26 -0.40 6.40 -13.12
C ALA A 26 0.82 6.07 -14.01
N ALA A 27 1.55 5.01 -13.67
CA ALA A 27 2.62 4.44 -14.49
C ALA A 27 2.12 3.72 -15.77
N LYS A 28 0.80 3.66 -15.99
CA LYS A 28 0.14 2.99 -17.13
C LYS A 28 0.52 1.50 -17.25
N LEU A 29 0.77 0.85 -16.12
CA LEU A 29 1.13 -0.57 -16.08
C LEU A 29 -0.09 -1.44 -15.78
N THR A 30 -0.21 -2.55 -16.48
CA THR A 30 -1.05 -3.69 -16.05
C THR A 30 -0.37 -4.44 -14.89
N GLN A 31 -1.14 -5.25 -14.15
CA GLN A 31 -0.56 -6.11 -13.11
C GLN A 31 0.48 -7.09 -13.68
N ARG A 32 0.30 -7.54 -14.93
CA ARG A 32 1.25 -8.43 -15.60
C ARG A 32 2.57 -7.71 -15.88
N GLN A 33 2.51 -6.51 -16.45
CA GLN A 33 3.71 -5.72 -16.73
C GLN A 33 4.47 -5.33 -15.46
N LEU A 34 3.77 -5.04 -14.37
CA LEU A 34 4.43 -4.80 -13.07
C LEU A 34 5.09 -6.07 -12.54
N ALA A 35 4.41 -7.22 -12.63
CA ALA A 35 4.97 -8.50 -12.24
C ALA A 35 6.23 -8.86 -13.04
N ASP A 36 6.22 -8.58 -14.35
CA ASP A 36 7.38 -8.79 -15.23
C ASP A 36 8.56 -7.91 -14.80
N LYS A 37 8.32 -6.63 -14.48
CA LYS A 37 9.35 -5.71 -13.96
C LYS A 37 9.92 -6.14 -12.61
N LEU A 38 9.09 -6.75 -11.76
CA LEU A 38 9.48 -7.27 -10.45
C LEU A 38 10.06 -8.69 -10.51
N GLN A 39 10.04 -9.34 -11.68
CA GLN A 39 10.43 -10.74 -11.86
C GLN A 39 9.66 -11.71 -10.94
N VAL A 40 8.36 -11.48 -10.79
CA VAL A 40 7.44 -12.29 -9.97
C VAL A 40 6.22 -12.76 -10.76
N VAL A 41 5.43 -13.65 -10.16
CA VAL A 41 4.16 -14.09 -10.75
C VAL A 41 3.09 -12.99 -10.64
N ARG A 42 2.25 -12.83 -11.67
CA ARG A 42 1.12 -11.87 -11.69
C ARG A 42 0.21 -12.00 -10.46
N SER A 43 -0.02 -13.21 -9.98
CA SER A 43 -0.88 -13.46 -8.81
C SER A 43 -0.35 -12.81 -7.52
N LEU A 44 0.97 -12.61 -7.39
CA LEU A 44 1.56 -11.89 -6.27
C LEU A 44 1.10 -10.43 -6.28
N VAL A 45 1.20 -9.76 -7.43
CA VAL A 45 0.71 -8.38 -7.61
C VAL A 45 -0.78 -8.28 -7.31
N GLY A 46 -1.58 -9.22 -7.81
CA GLY A 46 -3.01 -9.27 -7.51
C GLY A 46 -3.32 -9.38 -6.01
N LYS A 47 -2.60 -10.25 -5.29
CA LYS A 47 -2.75 -10.46 -3.84
C LYS A 47 -2.28 -9.26 -3.00
N VAL A 48 -1.26 -8.55 -3.47
CA VAL A 48 -0.81 -7.29 -2.84
C VAL A 48 -1.91 -6.23 -2.97
N GLU A 49 -2.44 -6.04 -4.18
CA GLU A 49 -3.48 -5.04 -4.44
C GLU A 49 -4.81 -5.40 -3.77
N SER A 50 -5.13 -6.70 -3.61
CA SER A 50 -6.30 -7.17 -2.85
C SER A 50 -6.09 -7.21 -1.33
N GLY A 51 -4.86 -7.04 -0.85
CA GLY A 51 -4.52 -7.02 0.58
C GLY A 51 -4.39 -8.41 1.21
N GLU A 52 -4.57 -9.47 0.43
CA GLU A 52 -4.31 -10.85 0.85
C GLU A 52 -2.83 -11.10 1.17
N ARG A 53 -1.92 -10.37 0.52
CA ARG A 53 -0.48 -10.44 0.76
C ARG A 53 0.06 -9.07 1.13
N ARG A 54 0.62 -8.97 2.33
CA ARG A 54 1.34 -7.77 2.76
C ARG A 54 2.73 -7.74 2.14
N LEU A 55 3.23 -6.53 1.88
CA LEU A 55 4.63 -6.28 1.58
C LEU A 55 5.35 -5.96 2.88
N ASP A 56 6.55 -6.48 3.07
CA ASP A 56 7.48 -5.86 4.02
C ASP A 56 8.06 -4.55 3.45
N VAL A 57 8.85 -3.83 4.24
CA VAL A 57 9.39 -2.52 3.83
C VAL A 57 10.35 -2.61 2.63
N VAL A 58 11.14 -3.68 2.53
CA VAL A 58 12.09 -3.86 1.43
C VAL A 58 11.31 -4.18 0.16
N GLU A 59 10.34 -5.07 0.24
CA GLU A 59 9.45 -5.41 -0.88
C GLU A 59 8.65 -4.19 -1.36
N PHE A 60 8.14 -3.38 -0.43
CA PHE A 60 7.45 -2.12 -0.74
C PHE A 60 8.35 -1.17 -1.55
N VAL A 61 9.61 -0.99 -1.15
CA VAL A 61 10.56 -0.14 -1.87
C VAL A 61 10.79 -0.65 -3.29
N HIS A 62 10.96 -1.97 -3.48
CA HIS A 62 11.13 -2.56 -4.81
C HIS A 62 9.88 -2.39 -5.67
N TYR A 63 8.71 -2.58 -5.07
CA TYR A 63 7.41 -2.41 -5.72
C TYR A 63 7.22 -0.98 -6.24
N CYS A 64 7.51 0.03 -5.41
CA CYS A 64 7.45 1.44 -5.81
C CYS A 64 8.40 1.75 -6.98
N ARG A 65 9.67 1.35 -6.86
CA ARG A 65 10.69 1.59 -7.88
C ARG A 65 10.35 0.94 -9.22
N ALA A 66 9.76 -0.26 -9.21
CA ALA A 66 9.31 -0.91 -10.43
C ALA A 66 8.21 -0.11 -11.17
N MET A 67 7.41 0.66 -10.45
CA MET A 67 6.41 1.57 -11.03
C MET A 67 6.99 2.96 -11.38
N GLY A 68 8.24 3.24 -10.98
CA GLY A 68 8.84 4.58 -11.08
C GLY A 68 8.35 5.56 -10.01
N ALA A 69 7.75 5.07 -8.93
CA ALA A 69 7.31 5.89 -7.80
C ALA A 69 8.40 5.95 -6.72
N GLU A 70 8.51 7.10 -6.05
CA GLU A 70 9.41 7.25 -4.90
C GLU A 70 8.73 6.74 -3.61
N PRO A 71 9.30 5.75 -2.90
CA PRO A 71 8.67 5.18 -1.70
C PRO A 71 8.33 6.22 -0.62
N THR A 72 9.10 7.30 -0.56
CA THR A 72 8.90 8.39 0.41
C THR A 72 7.60 9.16 0.18
N GLU A 73 7.08 9.18 -1.04
CA GLU A 73 5.82 9.85 -1.38
C GLU A 73 4.64 9.25 -0.61
N PHE A 74 4.67 7.93 -0.36
CA PHE A 74 3.64 7.28 0.45
C PHE A 74 3.60 7.82 1.87
N PHE A 75 4.75 8.05 2.50
CA PHE A 75 4.78 8.58 3.87
C PHE A 75 4.28 10.02 3.94
N THR A 76 4.55 10.82 2.91
CA THR A 76 3.99 12.17 2.77
C THR A 76 2.47 12.10 2.62
N PHE A 77 1.98 11.23 1.74
CA PHE A 77 0.55 10.97 1.54
C PHE A 77 -0.12 10.52 2.84
N LEU A 78 0.48 9.58 3.56
CA LEU A 78 -0.06 9.02 4.79
C LEU A 78 -0.19 10.08 5.90
N LYS A 79 0.79 10.99 6.03
CA LYS A 79 0.74 12.10 7.00
C LYS A 79 -0.40 13.09 6.74
N GLN A 80 -0.87 13.17 5.51
CA GLN A 80 -1.96 14.08 5.11
C GLN A 80 -3.34 13.46 5.35
N GLN A 81 -3.41 12.16 5.62
CA GLN A 81 -4.67 11.50 5.95
C GLN A 81 -5.00 11.76 7.42
N PRO A 82 -6.25 12.14 7.73
CA PRO A 82 -6.67 12.29 9.11
C PRO A 82 -6.51 10.95 9.82
N SER A 83 -5.63 10.90 10.83
CA SER A 83 -5.58 9.79 11.77
C SER A 83 -6.93 9.71 12.49
N ASP A 84 -7.54 8.52 12.52
CA ASP A 84 -8.80 8.22 13.22
C ASP A 84 -8.67 8.37 14.75
N GLU A 85 -8.36 9.58 15.22
CA GLU A 85 -8.32 10.00 16.63
C GLU A 85 -9.44 11.01 16.95
N ALA A 86 -10.40 11.21 16.05
CA ALA A 86 -11.60 12.03 16.29
C ALA A 86 -12.83 11.12 16.49
N GLY A 87 -12.84 10.31 17.54
CA GLY A 87 -13.93 9.34 17.77
C GLY A 87 -14.06 8.77 19.19
N SER A 88 -13.49 9.41 20.22
CA SER A 88 -13.76 9.04 21.62
C SER A 88 -13.65 10.23 22.58
N THR A 89 -14.55 11.19 22.41
CA THR A 89 -15.03 12.03 23.52
C THR A 89 -16.53 12.17 23.35
N GLY A 90 -17.27 11.26 23.98
CA GLY A 90 -18.72 11.17 23.81
C GLY A 90 -19.32 10.06 24.66
N SER A 91 -19.06 10.09 25.97
CA SER A 91 -19.97 9.70 27.08
C SER A 91 -19.29 10.06 28.39
#